data_AF-A0A803LEH9-F1
#
_entry.id   AF-A0A803LEH9-F1
#
_cell.length_a   1.000
_cell.length_b   1.000
_cell.length_c   1.000
_cell.angle_alpha   90.00
_cell.angle_beta   90.00
_cell.angle_gamma   90.00
#
_symmetry.space_group_name_H-M   'P 1'
#
loop_
_entity.id
_entity.type
_entity.pdbx_description
1 polymer ?
#
loop_
_entity_poly.entity_id
_entity_poly.type
_entity_poly.pdbx_seq_one_letter_code
_entity_poly.pdbx_strand_id
1 'polypeptide(L)'
;SPTKVKDGCKKCENKVEDGDEFVCCADCTYPDMVYGDTSSGYCKSGAELISQPKPKEVFQWVVGPWLPCSSPCGGGIRSRRVDCYAVIEETSSPDYPVYDEQCSYQEKVSP
;
A
#
# COMPACT_ATOMS: atom_id res chain seq x y z
N SER A 1 16.84 4.70 -24.93
CA SER A 1 15.50 5.33 -24.92
C SER A 1 14.84 5.03 -23.60
N PRO A 2 14.15 5.97 -22.95
CA PRO A 2 13.53 5.69 -21.67
C PRO A 2 12.34 4.74 -21.88
N THR A 3 12.18 3.81 -20.96
CA THR A 3 11.24 2.70 -21.06
C THR A 3 9.84 3.21 -20.80
N LYS A 4 8.95 3.12 -21.81
CA LYS A 4 7.53 3.42 -21.61
C LYS A 4 6.96 2.51 -20.53
N VAL A 5 6.28 3.10 -19.56
CA VAL A 5 5.72 2.40 -18.41
C VAL A 5 4.47 1.64 -18.83
N LYS A 6 4.51 0.30 -18.76
CA LYS A 6 3.40 -0.58 -19.13
C LYS A 6 2.40 -0.83 -17.99
N ASP A 7 2.85 -0.71 -16.74
CA ASP A 7 2.07 -1.01 -15.53
C ASP A 7 1.61 0.26 -14.78
N GLY A 8 1.68 1.41 -15.47
CA GLY A 8 1.39 2.75 -14.95
C GLY A 8 2.35 3.25 -13.86
N CYS A 9 2.00 4.37 -13.23
CA CYS A 9 2.84 5.13 -12.30
C CYS A 9 3.33 4.39 -11.05
N LYS A 10 2.73 3.25 -10.70
CA LYS A 10 3.11 2.44 -9.53
C LYS A 10 4.60 2.08 -9.50
N LYS A 11 5.24 1.91 -10.65
CA LYS A 11 6.68 1.55 -10.76
C LYS A 11 7.63 2.73 -10.83
N CYS A 12 7.13 3.96 -10.90
CA CYS A 12 7.99 5.13 -10.96
C CYS A 12 8.40 5.58 -9.56
N GLU A 13 9.69 5.83 -9.38
CA GLU A 13 10.22 6.46 -8.17
C GLU A 13 9.75 7.93 -8.08
N ASN A 14 9.76 8.65 -9.20
CA ASN A 14 9.42 10.07 -9.30
C ASN A 14 7.92 10.34 -9.52
N LYS A 15 7.04 9.60 -8.85
CA LYS A 15 5.59 9.84 -8.92
C LYS A 15 5.16 10.91 -7.90
N VAL A 16 4.15 11.68 -8.27
CA VAL A 16 3.42 12.59 -7.36
C VAL A 16 2.19 11.86 -6.86
N GLU A 17 1.92 11.99 -5.56
CA GLU A 17 0.71 11.46 -4.95
C GLU A 17 -0.36 12.54 -4.89
N ASP A 18 -1.52 12.27 -5.47
CA ASP A 18 -2.65 13.19 -5.47
C ASP A 18 -3.93 12.48 -5.07
N GLY A 19 -4.35 12.65 -3.81
CA GLY A 19 -5.49 11.92 -3.25
C GLY A 19 -5.33 10.41 -3.46
N ASP A 20 -6.23 9.83 -4.26
CA ASP A 20 -6.28 8.40 -4.59
C ASP A 20 -5.60 8.05 -5.92
N GLU A 21 -4.84 8.97 -6.51
CA GLU A 21 -4.11 8.78 -7.77
C GLU A 21 -2.60 8.99 -7.63
N PHE A 22 -1.86 8.36 -8.53
CA PHE A 22 -0.47 8.64 -8.81
C PHE A 22 -0.36 9.36 -10.14
N VAL A 23 0.38 10.47 -10.16
CA VAL A 23 0.73 11.18 -11.38
C VAL A 23 2.21 11.00 -11.69
N CYS A 24 2.54 10.64 -12.92
CA CYS A 24 3.92 10.43 -13.34
C CYS A 24 4.08 10.68 -14.85
N CYS A 25 5.31 10.83 -15.29
CA CYS A 25 5.62 10.77 -16.71
C CYS A 25 5.64 9.33 -17.21
N ALA A 26 5.19 9.12 -18.45
CA ALA A 26 5.16 7.81 -19.11
C ALA A 26 6.54 7.14 -19.25
N ASP A 27 7.61 7.87 -18.96
CA ASP A 27 9.00 7.45 -18.98
C ASP A 27 9.66 7.45 -17.58
N CYS A 28 8.86 7.62 -16.51
CA CYS A 28 9.27 7.78 -15.11
C CYS A 28 10.21 8.95 -14.80
N THR A 29 10.33 9.93 -15.70
CA THR A 29 10.95 11.21 -15.34
C THR A 29 10.05 12.01 -14.40
N TYR A 30 10.63 13.02 -13.74
CA TYR A 30 9.90 13.81 -12.75
C TYR A 30 8.82 14.68 -13.45
N PRO A 31 7.55 14.59 -13.06
CA PRO A 31 6.51 15.45 -13.58
C PRO A 31 6.62 16.86 -12.96
N ASP A 32 6.55 17.89 -13.80
CA ASP A 32 6.47 19.28 -13.37
C ASP A 32 5.01 19.68 -13.20
N MET A 33 4.57 19.81 -11.95
CA MET A 33 3.18 20.15 -11.60
C MET A 33 3.01 21.66 -11.49
N VAL A 34 2.01 22.21 -12.18
CA VAL A 34 1.77 23.66 -12.22
C VAL A 34 0.81 24.05 -11.10
N TYR A 35 1.23 24.96 -10.21
CA TYR A 35 0.45 25.47 -9.07
C TYR A 35 -0.10 24.42 -8.08
N GLY A 36 0.50 23.22 -8.02
CA GLY A 36 0.02 22.14 -7.15
C GLY A 36 -1.27 21.48 -7.63
N ASP A 37 -1.77 21.85 -8.81
CA ASP A 37 -2.83 21.11 -9.49
C ASP A 37 -2.20 19.99 -10.33
N THR A 38 -2.58 18.79 -9.99
CA THR A 38 -2.13 17.53 -10.57
C THR A 38 -2.75 17.23 -11.93
N SER A 39 -3.81 17.95 -12.28
CA SER A 39 -4.47 17.91 -13.59
C SER A 39 -3.74 18.75 -14.65
N SER A 40 -2.84 19.65 -14.22
CA SER A 40 -2.25 20.69 -15.07
C SER A 40 -0.70 20.61 -15.15
N GLY A 41 -0.12 19.42 -14.97
CA GLY A 41 1.33 19.19 -15.07
C GLY A 41 1.85 18.89 -16.48
N TYR A 42 3.16 18.73 -16.61
CA TYR A 42 3.81 18.25 -17.85
C TYR A 42 5.14 17.53 -17.57
N CYS A 43 5.66 16.83 -18.58
CA CYS A 43 6.97 16.17 -18.50
C CYS A 43 7.99 16.91 -19.36
N LYS A 44 9.07 17.41 -18.74
CA LYS A 44 10.16 18.09 -19.47
C LYS A 44 10.84 17.22 -20.53
N SER A 45 10.79 15.90 -20.38
CA SER A 45 11.30 14.95 -21.37
C SER A 45 10.46 14.92 -22.66
N GLY A 46 9.27 15.53 -22.66
CA GLY A 46 8.28 15.44 -23.73
C GLY A 46 7.45 14.15 -23.68
N ALA A 47 7.61 13.33 -22.64
CA ALA A 47 6.74 12.18 -22.40
C ALA A 47 5.31 12.62 -22.03
N GLU A 48 4.34 11.72 -22.22
CA GLU A 48 2.97 11.95 -21.77
C GLU A 48 2.91 11.97 -20.24
N LEU A 49 2.12 12.89 -19.69
CA LEU A 49 1.73 12.86 -18.30
C LEU A 49 0.60 11.85 -18.11
N ILE A 50 0.75 10.94 -17.15
CA ILE A 50 -0.20 9.87 -16.85
C ILE A 50 -0.71 10.07 -15.42
N SER A 51 -2.03 9.99 -15.23
CA SER A 51 -2.65 9.73 -13.93
C SER A 51 -3.12 8.28 -13.88
N GLN A 52 -2.94 7.63 -12.73
CA GLN A 52 -3.38 6.26 -12.49
C GLN A 52 -3.93 6.14 -11.08
N PRO A 53 -5.05 5.41 -10.84
CA PRO A 53 -5.52 5.14 -9.50
C PRO A 53 -4.47 4.38 -8.69
N LYS A 54 -4.34 4.76 -7.42
CA LYS A 54 -3.55 4.04 -6.42
C LYS A 54 -4.12 2.62 -6.28
N PRO A 55 -3.26 1.62 -5.97
CA PRO A 55 -3.73 0.30 -5.61
C PRO A 55 -4.73 0.41 -4.46
N LYS A 56 -5.83 -0.34 -4.55
CA LYS A 56 -6.79 -0.41 -3.46
C LYS A 56 -6.21 -1.28 -2.35
N GLU A 57 -6.12 -0.71 -1.16
CA GLU A 57 -5.69 -1.41 0.04
C GLU A 57 -6.91 -1.87 0.83
N VAL A 58 -6.87 -3.12 1.27
CA VAL A 58 -7.83 -3.71 2.19
C VAL A 58 -7.09 -4.03 3.48
N PHE A 59 -7.65 -3.64 4.62
CA PHE A 59 -7.04 -3.87 5.92
C PHE A 59 -7.69 -5.07 6.59
N GLN A 60 -6.86 -6.03 7.03
CA GLN A 60 -7.33 -7.22 7.71
C GLN A 60 -6.43 -7.62 8.88
N TRP A 61 -7.05 -8.22 9.90
CA TRP A 61 -6.32 -8.82 11.01
C TRP A 61 -5.68 -10.13 10.60
N VAL A 62 -4.36 -10.21 10.73
CA VAL A 62 -3.59 -11.43 10.51
C VAL A 62 -3.24 -12.03 11.86
N VAL A 63 -3.66 -13.28 12.05
CA VAL A 63 -3.49 -14.01 13.31
C VAL A 63 -2.24 -14.87 13.22
N GLY A 64 -1.27 -14.57 14.09
CA GLY A 64 -0.04 -15.33 14.21
C GLY A 64 -0.24 -16.70 14.91
N PRO A 65 0.80 -17.55 14.89
CA PRO A 65 0.77 -18.82 15.59
C PRO A 65 0.65 -18.63 17.10
N TRP A 66 0.05 -19.62 17.77
CA TRP A 66 0.05 -19.69 19.22
C TRP A 66 1.46 -19.87 19.76
N LEU A 67 1.82 -19.07 20.76
CA LEU A 67 2.99 -19.34 21.58
C LEU A 67 2.77 -20.60 22.44
N PRO A 68 3.85 -21.25 22.89
CA PRO A 68 3.75 -22.35 23.85
C PRO A 68 2.94 -21.95 25.08
N CYS A 69 2.26 -22.93 25.66
CA CYS A 69 1.49 -22.72 26.89
C CYS A 69 2.41 -22.26 28.03
N SER A 70 1.95 -21.32 28.86
CA SER A 70 2.70 -20.82 30.01
C SER A 70 3.03 -21.92 31.04
N SER A 71 2.26 -23.02 31.03
CA SER A 71 2.44 -24.15 31.94
C SER A 71 2.32 -25.48 31.18
N PRO A 72 3.16 -26.48 31.49
CA PRO A 72 3.11 -27.78 30.84
C PRO A 72 1.90 -28.64 31.27
N CYS A 73 1.28 -28.36 32.43
CA CYS A 73 0.05 -29.00 32.90
C CYS A 73 -0.75 -28.04 33.80
N GLY A 74 -2.03 -28.36 34.05
CA GLY A 74 -2.84 -27.65 35.06
C GLY A 74 -3.44 -26.30 34.64
N GLY A 75 -3.70 -26.07 33.34
CA GLY A 75 -4.47 -24.89 32.89
C GLY A 75 -3.65 -23.61 32.67
N GLY A 76 -2.54 -23.70 31.93
CA GLY A 76 -1.77 -22.52 31.52
C GLY A 76 -2.45 -21.66 30.44
N ILE A 77 -1.90 -20.47 30.20
CA ILE A 77 -2.38 -19.51 29.21
C ILE A 77 -1.52 -19.61 27.95
N ARG A 78 -2.15 -19.56 26.78
CA ARG A 78 -1.47 -19.35 25.49
C ARG A 78 -1.80 -17.96 24.97
N SER A 79 -0.80 -17.27 24.45
CA SER A 79 -0.96 -16.00 23.77
C SER A 79 -0.53 -16.13 22.31
N ARG A 80 -1.08 -15.28 21.45
CA ARG A 80 -0.68 -15.17 20.04
C ARG A 80 -0.70 -13.70 19.66
N ARG A 81 0.10 -13.33 18.66
CA ARG A 81 0.04 -12.00 18.07
C ARG A 81 -1.10 -11.92 17.07
N VAL A 82 -1.74 -10.75 17.02
CA VAL A 82 -2.75 -10.39 16.04
C VAL A 82 -2.38 -8.99 15.57
N ASP A 83 -1.98 -8.89 14.33
CA ASP A 83 -1.39 -7.69 13.73
C ASP A 83 -2.26 -7.24 12.54
N CYS A 84 -2.43 -5.95 12.34
CA CYS A 84 -3.18 -5.41 11.20
C CYS A 84 -2.27 -5.35 9.96
N TYR A 85 -2.75 -5.83 8.81
CA TYR A 85 -2.02 -5.79 7.55
C TYR A 85 -2.82 -5.07 6.48
N ALA A 86 -2.11 -4.31 5.65
CA ALA A 86 -2.59 -3.86 4.35
C ALA A 86 -2.35 -4.95 3.31
N VAL A 87 -3.42 -5.32 2.62
CA VAL A 87 -3.43 -6.23 1.48
C VAL A 87 -3.74 -5.41 0.24
N ILE A 88 -2.84 -5.43 -0.74
CA ILE A 88 -3.03 -4.68 -1.97
C ILE A 88 -3.71 -5.59 -2.99
N GLU A 89 -4.96 -5.26 -3.35
CA GLU A 89 -5.68 -5.99 -4.41
C GLU A 89 -5.01 -5.70 -5.77
N GLU A 90 -4.80 -6.75 -6.57
CA GLU A 90 -4.38 -6.69 -7.98
C GLU A 90 -2.94 -6.22 -8.28
N THR A 91 -2.01 -6.28 -7.32
CA THR A 91 -0.58 -6.05 -7.62
C THR A 91 0.30 -7.20 -7.12
N SER A 92 1.51 -7.32 -7.69
CA SER A 92 2.57 -8.17 -7.13
C SER A 92 3.24 -7.55 -5.90
N SER A 93 2.58 -6.59 -5.24
CA SER A 93 3.12 -5.95 -4.05
C SER A 93 2.92 -6.88 -2.85
N PRO A 94 3.91 -7.01 -1.96
CA PRO A 94 3.75 -7.80 -0.75
C PRO A 94 2.79 -7.11 0.23
N ASP A 95 2.01 -7.91 0.95
CA ASP A 95 1.28 -7.46 2.13
C ASP A 95 2.26 -6.90 3.16
N TYR A 96 1.84 -5.86 3.90
CA TYR A 96 2.70 -5.20 4.87
C TYR A 96 1.95 -4.81 6.15
N PRO A 97 2.61 -4.80 7.32
CA PRO A 97 1.98 -4.46 8.57
C PRO A 97 1.65 -2.96 8.62
N VAL A 98 0.49 -2.65 9.18
CA VAL A 98 0.02 -1.27 9.42
C VAL A 98 -0.39 -1.10 10.88
N TYR A 99 -0.71 0.14 11.26
CA TYR A 99 -1.22 0.41 12.59
C TYR A 99 -2.64 -0.15 12.78
N ASP A 100 -2.93 -0.56 14.01
CA ASP A 100 -4.16 -1.23 14.41
C ASP A 100 -5.44 -0.46 14.06
N GLU A 101 -5.36 0.87 14.00
CA GLU A 101 -6.49 1.76 13.71
C GLU A 101 -7.02 1.63 12.28
N GLN A 102 -6.23 1.04 11.37
CA GLN A 102 -6.66 0.77 9.99
C GLN A 102 -7.59 -0.44 9.90
N CYS A 103 -7.49 -1.38 10.83
CA CYS A 103 -8.36 -2.55 10.88
C CYS A 103 -9.56 -2.29 11.82
N SER A 104 -10.67 -3.00 11.57
CA SER A 104 -11.85 -2.90 12.43
C SER A 104 -11.57 -3.44 13.84
N TYR A 105 -11.71 -2.58 14.85
CA TYR A 105 -11.53 -3.01 16.24
C TYR A 105 -12.51 -4.11 16.65
N GLN A 106 -13.75 -4.10 16.13
CA GLN A 106 -14.76 -5.10 16.47
C GLN A 106 -14.38 -6.52 16.00
N GLU A 107 -13.69 -6.62 14.87
CA GLU A 107 -13.21 -7.91 14.36
C GLU A 107 -12.06 -8.46 15.21
N LYS A 108 -11.19 -7.58 15.74
CA LYS A 108 -10.04 -7.97 16.58
C LYS A 108 -10.45 -8.76 17.84
N VAL A 109 -11.60 -8.42 18.41
CA VAL A 109 -12.13 -8.97 19.67
C VAL A 109 -13.06 -10.17 19.48
N SER A 110 -13.28 -10.62 18.24
CA SER A 110 -14.11 -11.80 17.97
C SER A 110 -13.41 -13.07 18.50
N PRO A 111 -14.06 -13.86 19.38
CA PRO A 111 -13.45 -15.00 20.09
C PRO A 111 -13.09 -16.20 19.21
#